data_AF-A0A437A7Z7-F1
#
_entry.id   AF-A0A437A7Z7-F1
#
_cell.length_a   1.000
_cell.length_b   1.000
_cell.length_c   1.000
_cell.angle_alpha   90.00
_cell.angle_beta   90.00
_cell.angle_gamma   90.00
#
_symmetry.space_group_name_H-M   'P 1'
#
loop_
_entity.id
_entity.type
_entity.pdbx_description
1 polymer ?
#
loop_
_entity_poly.entity_id
_entity_poly.type
_entity_poly.pdbx_seq_one_letter_code
_entity_poly.pdbx_strand_id
1 'polypeptide(L)'
;MQQHNASPPPYHIIPATPSHIPQITAIVNHYVLNTIVNKSYRPLPESHYNNILTDNHSRRKLPLFVAIEGSQNNDGDSSDNNEEKVIGFITVTPWFPPKLGYAYTLEVSLYISPTQRGGGIGTALLTTPITHLENNEYFIFSEGGAAAPSPSFSIVPDGLNFIYGILVKCTQLLALMAIDGENMTLDGRVKKFYEREGFELMGL
;
A
#
# COMPACT_ATOMS: atom_id res chain seq x y z
N MET A 1 19.67 -30.92 17.21
CA MET A 1 18.73 -29.85 16.80
C MET A 1 18.59 -29.93 15.29
N GLN A 2 17.53 -30.58 14.80
CA GLN A 2 17.26 -30.67 13.37
C GLN A 2 16.74 -29.31 12.89
N GLN A 3 17.51 -28.64 12.04
CA GLN A 3 17.04 -27.48 11.31
C GLN A 3 15.94 -27.96 10.36
N HIS A 4 14.71 -27.51 10.61
CA HIS A 4 13.60 -27.74 9.70
C HIS A 4 13.85 -26.85 8.48
N ASN A 5 14.37 -27.42 7.40
CA ASN A 5 14.45 -26.74 6.11
C ASN A 5 13.00 -26.56 5.62
N ALA A 6 12.38 -25.44 5.99
CA ALA A 6 11.11 -25.04 5.42
C ALA A 6 11.32 -24.80 3.91
N SER A 7 10.51 -25.47 3.09
CA SER A 7 10.46 -25.18 1.65
C SER A 7 10.23 -23.67 1.46
N PRO A 8 10.92 -23.02 0.51
CA PRO A 8 10.74 -21.59 0.29
C PRO A 8 9.26 -21.26 0.06
N PRO A 9 8.78 -20.10 0.54
CA PRO A 9 7.40 -19.70 0.33
C PRO A 9 7.09 -19.73 -1.17
N PRO A 10 5.87 -20.14 -1.58
CA PRO A 10 5.49 -20.24 -2.98
C PRO A 10 5.29 -18.86 -3.65
N TYR A 11 5.93 -17.81 -3.12
CA TYR A 11 5.88 -16.44 -3.58
C TYR A 11 7.09 -15.67 -3.05
N HIS A 12 7.36 -14.53 -3.68
CA HIS A 12 8.36 -13.56 -3.24
C HIS A 12 7.77 -12.15 -3.26
N ILE A 13 8.23 -11.29 -2.36
CA ILE A 13 7.77 -9.89 -2.26
C ILE A 13 8.84 -8.97 -2.82
N ILE A 14 8.46 -8.12 -3.76
CA ILE A 14 9.37 -7.18 -4.43
C ILE A 14 8.76 -5.78 -4.48
N PRO A 15 9.59 -4.72 -4.56
CA PRO A 15 9.11 -3.39 -4.89
C PRO A 15 8.36 -3.40 -6.23
N ALA A 16 7.26 -2.68 -6.29
CA ALA A 16 6.47 -2.61 -7.50
C ALA A 16 7.12 -1.72 -8.57
N THR A 17 6.90 -2.09 -9.83
CA THR A 17 7.31 -1.33 -11.01
C THR A 17 6.07 -1.01 -11.86
N PRO A 18 6.18 -0.14 -12.87
CA PRO A 18 5.06 0.16 -13.76
C PRO A 18 4.49 -1.08 -14.47
N SER A 19 5.28 -2.14 -14.70
CA SER A 19 4.79 -3.37 -15.32
C SER A 19 3.78 -4.14 -14.46
N HIS A 20 3.78 -3.93 -13.14
CA HIS A 20 2.82 -4.60 -12.24
C HIS A 20 1.45 -3.89 -12.18
N ILE A 21 1.35 -2.64 -12.65
CA ILE A 21 0.15 -1.81 -12.49
C ILE A 21 -1.11 -2.41 -13.12
N PRO A 22 -1.07 -3.02 -14.32
CA PRO A 22 -2.26 -3.68 -14.88
C PRO A 22 -2.81 -4.77 -13.96
N GLN A 23 -1.93 -5.63 -13.42
CA GLN A 23 -2.34 -6.74 -12.54
C GLN A 23 -2.80 -6.26 -11.16
N ILE A 24 -2.14 -5.24 -10.57
CA ILE A 24 -2.59 -4.56 -9.34
C ILE A 24 -4.01 -4.03 -9.53
N THR A 25 -4.23 -3.30 -10.61
CA THR A 25 -5.53 -2.67 -10.93
C THR A 25 -6.61 -3.72 -11.12
N ALA A 26 -6.30 -4.84 -11.79
CA ALA A 26 -7.23 -5.96 -11.97
C ALA A 26 -7.66 -6.58 -10.63
N ILE A 27 -6.72 -6.81 -9.69
CA ILE A 27 -7.03 -7.32 -8.35
C ILE A 27 -8.01 -6.39 -7.64
N VAL A 28 -7.74 -5.08 -7.63
CA VAL A 28 -8.58 -4.11 -6.92
C VAL A 28 -9.96 -4.01 -7.56
N ASN A 29 -10.01 -3.95 -8.88
CA ASN A 29 -11.27 -3.85 -9.61
C ASN A 29 -12.16 -5.08 -9.41
N HIS A 30 -11.59 -6.26 -9.17
CA HIS A 30 -12.37 -7.41 -8.71
C HIS A 30 -13.11 -7.09 -7.41
N TYR A 31 -12.43 -6.54 -6.40
CA TYR A 31 -13.07 -6.18 -5.13
C TYR A 31 -14.05 -5.01 -5.25
N VAL A 32 -13.74 -3.99 -6.07
CA VAL A 32 -14.65 -2.87 -6.35
C VAL A 32 -15.97 -3.36 -6.97
N LEU A 33 -15.89 -4.32 -7.89
CA LEU A 33 -17.07 -4.80 -8.63
C LEU A 33 -17.90 -5.83 -7.84
N ASN A 34 -17.27 -6.61 -6.97
CA ASN A 34 -17.90 -7.79 -6.37
C ASN A 34 -18.11 -7.69 -4.86
N THR A 35 -17.64 -6.62 -4.19
CA THR A 35 -17.69 -6.50 -2.73
C THR A 35 -17.83 -5.05 -2.26
N ILE A 36 -18.03 -4.84 -0.95
CA ILE A 36 -18.05 -3.52 -0.32
C ILE A 36 -16.73 -3.12 0.36
N VAL A 37 -15.68 -3.93 0.20
CA VAL A 37 -14.41 -3.74 0.93
C VAL A 37 -13.63 -2.52 0.41
N ASN A 38 -13.73 -2.26 -0.89
CA ASN A 38 -13.27 -1.02 -1.50
C ASN A 38 -14.49 -0.10 -1.71
N LYS A 39 -14.39 1.16 -1.27
CA LYS A 39 -15.50 2.13 -1.33
C LYS A 39 -15.58 2.92 -2.63
N SER A 40 -14.83 2.51 -3.65
CA SER A 40 -14.94 3.10 -4.99
C SER A 40 -16.26 2.68 -5.63
N TYR A 41 -16.99 3.65 -6.19
CA TYR A 41 -18.27 3.38 -6.89
C TYR A 41 -18.09 2.83 -8.30
N ARG A 42 -16.89 2.92 -8.88
CA ARG A 42 -16.57 2.49 -10.25
C ARG A 42 -15.17 1.88 -10.28
N PRO A 43 -14.90 0.94 -11.21
CA PRO A 43 -13.57 0.44 -11.46
C PRO A 43 -12.55 1.57 -11.63
N LEU A 44 -11.39 1.40 -11.01
CA LEU A 44 -10.29 2.32 -11.07
C LEU A 44 -9.52 2.13 -12.40
N PRO A 45 -9.13 3.21 -13.07
CA PRO A 45 -8.21 3.14 -14.20
C PRO A 45 -6.79 2.85 -13.70
N GLU A 46 -5.94 2.25 -14.55
CA GLU A 46 -4.52 1.99 -14.24
C GLU A 46 -3.75 3.26 -13.83
N SER A 47 -4.15 4.42 -14.37
CA SER A 47 -3.58 5.72 -14.02
C SER A 47 -3.67 6.01 -12.51
N HIS A 48 -4.66 5.46 -11.81
CA HIS A 48 -4.78 5.62 -10.36
C HIS A 48 -3.57 5.05 -9.62
N TYR A 49 -3.25 3.76 -9.84
CA TYR A 49 -2.11 3.13 -9.19
C TYR A 49 -0.77 3.57 -9.78
N ASN A 50 -0.73 3.96 -11.06
CA ASN A 50 0.47 4.56 -11.63
C ASN A 50 0.83 5.90 -10.96
N ASN A 51 -0.18 6.73 -10.68
CA ASN A 51 0.00 7.98 -9.95
C ASN A 51 0.46 7.73 -8.51
N ILE A 52 -0.12 6.74 -7.82
CA ILE A 52 0.33 6.35 -6.48
C ILE A 52 1.78 5.88 -6.52
N LEU A 53 2.14 4.98 -7.44
CA LEU A 53 3.51 4.47 -7.57
C LEU A 53 4.50 5.62 -7.82
N THR A 54 4.16 6.53 -8.73
CA THR A 54 5.00 7.68 -9.08
C THR A 54 5.15 8.64 -7.90
N ASP A 55 4.06 9.01 -7.23
CA ASP A 55 4.10 9.91 -6.08
C ASP A 55 4.89 9.30 -4.91
N ASN A 56 4.59 8.04 -4.58
CA ASN A 56 5.27 7.32 -3.52
C ASN A 56 6.76 7.20 -3.78
N HIS A 57 7.16 6.75 -4.97
CA HIS A 57 8.56 6.51 -5.29
C HIS A 57 9.33 7.82 -5.52
N SER A 58 8.84 8.69 -6.40
CA SER A 58 9.59 9.85 -6.87
C SER A 58 9.55 11.03 -5.92
N ARG A 59 8.46 11.22 -5.18
CA ARG A 59 8.29 12.40 -4.31
C ARG A 59 8.42 12.07 -2.84
N ARG A 60 7.87 10.93 -2.40
CA ARG A 60 7.68 10.67 -0.96
C ARG A 60 8.69 9.70 -0.35
N LYS A 61 9.36 8.86 -1.13
CA LYS A 61 10.12 7.70 -0.62
C LYS A 61 9.24 6.71 0.16
N LEU A 62 7.99 6.54 -0.29
CA LEU A 62 7.07 5.56 0.27
C LEU A 62 7.08 4.27 -0.56
N PRO A 63 6.84 3.10 0.07
CA PRO A 63 6.84 1.84 -0.64
C PRO A 63 5.50 1.52 -1.33
N LEU A 64 5.61 0.76 -2.41
CA LEU A 64 4.55 -0.11 -2.94
C LEU A 64 5.20 -1.46 -3.20
N PHE A 65 4.65 -2.53 -2.60
CA PHE A 65 5.17 -3.88 -2.77
C PHE A 65 4.13 -4.78 -3.42
N VAL A 66 4.61 -5.73 -4.22
CA VAL A 66 3.80 -6.81 -4.81
C VAL A 66 4.31 -8.15 -4.33
N ALA A 67 3.39 -9.10 -4.18
CA ALA A 67 3.71 -10.51 -4.04
C ALA A 67 3.62 -11.16 -5.43
N ILE A 68 4.69 -11.77 -5.88
CA ILE A 68 4.79 -12.49 -7.15
C ILE A 68 4.72 -13.99 -6.87
N GLU A 69 3.92 -14.71 -7.67
CA GLU A 69 3.82 -16.16 -7.62
C GLU A 69 5.19 -16.80 -7.88
N GLY A 70 5.62 -17.73 -7.02
CA GLY A 70 6.86 -18.46 -7.22
C GLY A 70 6.70 -19.44 -8.38
N SER A 71 7.66 -19.44 -9.31
CA SER A 71 7.72 -20.46 -10.37
C SER A 71 7.95 -21.83 -9.74
N GLN A 72 6.94 -22.70 -9.82
CA GLN A 72 7.18 -24.13 -9.64
C GLN A 72 7.87 -24.59 -10.92
N ASN A 73 9.20 -24.70 -10.87
CA ASN A 73 9.99 -25.29 -11.97
C ASN A 73 9.51 -26.73 -12.20
N ASN A 74 8.57 -26.91 -13.10
CA ASN A 74 8.33 -28.18 -13.78
C ASN A 74 8.98 -28.03 -15.16
N ASP A 75 10.15 -28.64 -15.29
CA ASP A 75 10.83 -29.09 -16.51
C ASP A 75 10.50 -28.37 -17.83
N GLY A 76 11.44 -27.54 -18.27
CA GLY A 76 11.89 -27.56 -19.67
C GLY A 76 11.05 -26.85 -20.74
N ASP A 77 10.03 -26.07 -20.39
CA ASP A 77 9.34 -25.24 -21.37
C ASP A 77 9.79 -23.77 -21.25
N SER A 78 10.81 -23.44 -22.04
CA SER A 78 11.25 -22.06 -22.26
C SER A 78 10.21 -21.29 -23.08
N SER A 79 9.09 -20.98 -22.43
CA SER A 79 8.14 -19.98 -22.89
C SER A 79 8.71 -18.60 -22.58
N ASP A 80 9.17 -17.91 -23.63
CA ASP A 80 9.83 -16.59 -23.63
C ASP A 80 8.90 -15.41 -23.19
N ASN A 81 7.81 -15.71 -22.48
CA ASN A 81 6.82 -14.75 -21.95
C ASN A 81 6.40 -15.11 -20.52
N ASN A 82 7.34 -15.41 -19.63
CA ASN A 82 7.05 -15.54 -18.20
C ASN A 82 6.86 -14.14 -17.58
N GLU A 83 5.73 -13.50 -17.88
CA GLU A 83 5.31 -12.30 -17.16
C GLU A 83 5.09 -12.68 -15.68
N GLU A 84 5.73 -11.94 -14.78
CA GLU A 84 5.60 -12.15 -13.34
C GLU A 84 4.14 -11.99 -12.92
N LYS A 85 3.55 -13.05 -12.35
CA LYS A 85 2.16 -13.04 -11.92
C LYS A 85 2.03 -12.44 -10.52
N VAL A 86 1.43 -11.26 -10.44
CA VAL A 86 1.09 -10.57 -9.20
C VAL A 86 -0.10 -11.27 -8.54
N ILE A 87 0.11 -11.76 -7.33
CA ILE A 87 -0.91 -12.46 -6.53
C ILE A 87 -1.40 -11.67 -5.32
N GLY A 88 -0.84 -10.49 -5.10
CA GLY A 88 -1.28 -9.54 -4.09
C GLY A 88 -0.36 -8.32 -4.07
N PHE A 89 -0.79 -7.26 -3.41
CA PHE A 89 0.03 -6.08 -3.24
C PHE A 89 -0.34 -5.33 -1.96
N ILE A 90 0.56 -4.43 -1.57
CA ILE A 90 0.35 -3.48 -0.49
C ILE A 90 0.93 -2.13 -0.87
N THR A 91 0.23 -1.07 -0.52
CA THR A 91 0.71 0.30 -0.63
C THR A 91 0.41 1.08 0.64
N VAL A 92 1.24 2.08 0.92
CA VAL A 92 1.00 3.06 1.98
C VAL A 92 0.90 4.45 1.37
N THR A 93 -0.04 5.25 1.87
CA THR A 93 -0.22 6.65 1.43
C THR A 93 -0.48 7.55 2.64
N PRO A 94 -0.20 8.86 2.57
CA PRO A 94 -0.52 9.75 3.68
C PRO A 94 -2.03 9.78 3.96
N TRP A 95 -2.43 9.63 5.22
CA TRP A 95 -3.84 9.53 5.61
C TRP A 95 -4.65 10.79 5.32
N PHE A 96 -4.12 11.96 5.69
CA PHE A 96 -4.81 13.23 5.48
C PHE A 96 -3.80 14.34 5.13
N PRO A 97 -3.25 14.32 3.89
CA PRO A 97 -2.17 15.20 3.46
C PRO A 97 -2.39 16.71 3.72
N PRO A 98 -3.62 17.27 3.61
CA PRO A 98 -3.84 18.69 3.85
C PRO A 98 -3.55 19.18 5.28
N LYS A 99 -3.54 18.28 6.27
CA LYS A 99 -3.23 18.64 7.65
C LYS A 99 -1.94 17.97 8.08
N LEU A 100 -0.86 18.76 8.09
CA LEU A 100 0.47 18.32 8.52
C LEU A 100 0.52 17.74 9.95
N GLY A 101 -0.49 17.98 10.79
CA GLY A 101 -0.62 17.29 12.08
C GLY A 101 -0.74 15.76 11.97
N TYR A 102 -1.15 15.23 10.81
CA TYR A 102 -1.16 13.80 10.50
C TYR A 102 0.06 13.38 9.65
N ALA A 103 1.12 14.19 9.61
CA ALA A 103 2.31 13.88 8.80
C ALA A 103 2.98 12.56 9.20
N TYR A 104 2.75 12.06 10.42
CA TYR A 104 3.33 10.82 10.91
C TYR A 104 2.41 9.59 10.75
N THR A 105 1.26 9.78 10.06
CA THR A 105 0.19 8.79 9.91
C THR A 105 0.03 8.38 8.44
N LEU A 106 0.22 7.10 8.16
CA LEU A 106 -0.01 6.51 6.85
C LEU A 106 -1.24 5.59 6.88
N GLU A 107 -1.93 5.49 5.75
CA GLU A 107 -2.97 4.49 5.50
C GLU A 107 -2.41 3.37 4.62
N VAL A 108 -2.76 2.12 4.95
CA VAL A 108 -2.45 0.90 4.21
C VAL A 108 -3.62 0.50 3.35
N SER A 109 -3.32 0.16 2.09
CA SER A 109 -4.21 -0.61 1.22
C SER A 109 -3.55 -1.95 0.87
N LEU A 110 -4.16 -3.05 1.30
CA LEU A 110 -3.68 -4.42 1.08
C LEU A 110 -4.76 -5.23 0.36
N TYR A 111 -4.42 -5.82 -0.78
CA TYR A 111 -5.32 -6.71 -1.51
C TYR A 111 -4.57 -7.97 -1.96
N ILE A 112 -5.26 -9.11 -1.90
CA ILE A 112 -4.77 -10.41 -2.38
C ILE A 112 -5.67 -10.84 -3.52
N SER A 113 -5.09 -11.46 -4.55
CA SER A 113 -5.86 -12.03 -5.67
C SER A 113 -7.00 -12.92 -5.16
N PRO A 114 -8.22 -12.81 -5.69
CA PRO A 114 -9.37 -13.62 -5.24
C PRO A 114 -9.17 -15.13 -5.45
N THR A 115 -8.25 -15.52 -6.35
CA THR A 115 -7.92 -16.92 -6.62
C THR A 115 -6.89 -17.48 -5.63
N GLN A 116 -6.32 -16.64 -4.76
CA GLN A 116 -5.31 -17.02 -3.79
C GLN A 116 -5.89 -17.00 -2.38
N ARG A 117 -5.69 -18.10 -1.65
CA ARG A 117 -6.18 -18.25 -0.27
C ARG A 117 -5.14 -18.93 0.60
N GLY A 118 -4.95 -18.40 1.81
CA GLY A 118 -3.99 -18.96 2.76
C GLY A 118 -2.54 -18.67 2.36
N GLY A 119 -1.60 -19.45 2.89
CA GLY A 119 -0.17 -19.35 2.54
C GLY A 119 0.60 -18.18 3.17
N GLY A 120 -0.04 -17.37 4.01
CA GLY A 120 0.64 -16.29 4.74
C GLY A 120 0.97 -15.05 3.90
N ILE A 121 0.51 -14.97 2.65
CA ILE A 121 0.80 -13.84 1.73
C ILE A 121 0.42 -12.49 2.36
N GLY A 122 -0.77 -12.40 2.96
CA GLY A 122 -1.21 -11.17 3.62
C GLY A 122 -0.33 -10.75 4.80
N THR A 123 0.19 -11.73 5.56
CA THR A 123 1.18 -11.47 6.62
C THR A 123 2.48 -10.95 6.04
N ALA A 124 3.04 -11.67 5.08
CA ALA A 124 4.29 -11.25 4.47
C ALA A 124 4.15 -9.85 3.84
N LEU A 125 3.04 -9.55 3.16
CA LEU A 125 2.75 -8.24 2.61
C LEU A 125 2.62 -7.17 3.69
N LEU A 126 1.91 -7.41 4.80
CA LEU A 126 1.73 -6.40 5.85
C LEU A 126 3.01 -6.12 6.64
N THR A 127 3.80 -7.14 6.98
CA THR A 127 5.06 -6.98 7.72
C THR A 127 6.11 -6.23 6.88
N THR A 128 6.12 -6.40 5.55
CA THR A 128 7.13 -5.79 4.67
C THR A 128 7.21 -4.25 4.76
N PRO A 129 6.13 -3.46 4.56
CA PRO A 129 6.19 -2.01 4.71
C PRO A 129 6.35 -1.58 6.16
N ILE A 130 5.91 -2.35 7.16
CA ILE A 130 6.19 -2.03 8.58
C ILE A 130 7.69 -2.02 8.81
N THR A 131 8.38 -3.11 8.47
CA THR A 131 9.86 -3.19 8.56
C THR A 131 10.55 -2.12 7.73
N HIS A 132 10.03 -1.79 6.54
CA HIS A 132 10.56 -0.69 5.73
C HIS A 132 10.43 0.66 6.46
N LEU A 133 9.26 0.99 7.00
CA LEU A 133 8.96 2.28 7.64
C LEU A 133 9.62 2.44 9.01
N GLU A 134 9.93 1.36 9.71
CA GLU A 134 10.74 1.40 10.94
C GLU A 134 12.15 1.94 10.70
N ASN A 135 12.69 1.72 9.50
CA ASN A 135 14.07 2.02 9.14
C ASN A 135 14.23 3.23 8.22
N ASN A 136 13.13 3.78 7.70
CA ASN A 136 13.17 4.84 6.69
C ASN A 136 12.23 6.00 7.05
N GLU A 137 12.64 7.19 6.62
CA GLU A 137 11.83 8.40 6.66
C GLU A 137 11.21 8.68 5.29
N TYR A 138 10.10 9.40 5.25
CA TYR A 138 9.40 9.79 4.03
C TYR A 138 9.07 11.27 4.01
N PHE A 139 8.80 11.82 2.83
CA PHE A 139 8.43 13.22 2.67
C PHE A 139 6.91 13.42 2.71
N ILE A 140 6.49 14.40 3.51
CA ILE A 140 5.14 14.95 3.50
C ILE A 140 5.14 16.38 2.98
N PHE A 141 4.08 16.73 2.26
CA PHE A 141 3.87 18.06 1.71
C PHE A 141 2.54 18.59 2.25
N SER A 142 2.45 19.89 2.50
CA SER A 142 1.17 20.55 2.76
C SER A 142 0.39 20.62 1.45
N GLU A 143 -0.56 19.70 1.25
CA GLU A 143 -1.39 19.71 0.05
C GLU A 143 -2.62 20.61 0.29
N GLY A 144 -2.74 21.70 -0.47
CA GLY A 144 -3.89 22.62 -0.36
C GLY A 144 -3.69 23.83 0.55
N GLY A 145 -2.48 24.41 0.56
CA GLY A 145 -2.27 25.74 1.16
C GLY A 145 -3.31 26.75 0.67
N ALA A 146 -3.84 27.57 1.59
CA ALA A 146 -4.79 28.63 1.31
C ALA A 146 -4.39 29.43 0.07
N ALA A 147 -5.39 29.84 -0.72
CA ALA A 147 -5.23 30.62 -1.94
C ALA A 147 -4.16 31.71 -1.82
N ALA A 148 -3.45 31.93 -2.93
CA ALA A 148 -2.37 32.89 -3.13
C ALA A 148 -2.49 34.19 -2.32
N PRO A 149 -1.37 34.79 -1.88
CA PRO A 149 -1.40 36.04 -1.15
C PRO A 149 -2.14 37.10 -1.97
N SER A 150 -3.06 37.80 -1.30
CA SER A 150 -3.59 39.07 -1.78
C SER A 150 -2.43 39.98 -2.22
N PRO A 151 -2.58 40.83 -3.24
CA PRO A 151 -1.48 41.57 -3.90
C PRO A 151 -0.85 42.68 -3.04
N SER A 152 -0.99 42.62 -1.71
CA SER A 152 -0.56 43.65 -0.77
C SER A 152 0.43 43.11 0.26
N PHE A 153 1.41 42.31 -0.17
CA PHE A 153 2.71 42.21 0.49
C PHE A 153 3.81 42.08 -0.57
N SER A 154 4.32 43.24 -0.97
CA SER A 154 5.53 43.40 -1.74
C SER A 154 6.76 43.03 -0.89
N ILE A 155 7.69 42.31 -1.53
CA ILE A 155 8.99 41.78 -1.06
C ILE A 155 8.90 40.36 -0.45
N VAL A 156 8.87 39.36 -1.35
CA VAL A 156 9.34 38.00 -1.04
C VAL A 156 10.73 37.89 -1.68
N PRO A 157 11.81 37.60 -0.93
CA PRO A 157 13.13 37.41 -1.51
C PRO A 157 13.12 36.27 -2.53
N ASP A 158 13.83 36.44 -3.64
CA ASP A 158 14.06 35.39 -4.64
C ASP A 158 14.59 34.12 -3.94
N GLY A 159 13.72 33.11 -3.76
CA GLY A 159 14.10 31.84 -3.13
C GLY A 159 13.01 31.03 -2.42
N LEU A 160 11.77 31.51 -2.26
CA LEU A 160 10.77 30.87 -1.39
C LEU A 160 9.60 30.15 -2.10
N ASN A 161 9.86 29.56 -3.27
CA ASN A 161 8.92 28.65 -3.95
C ASN A 161 9.27 27.16 -3.78
N PHE A 162 10.12 26.80 -2.81
CA PHE A 162 10.34 25.40 -2.48
C PHE A 162 9.17 24.90 -1.62
N ILE A 163 8.36 24.00 -2.19
CA ILE A 163 7.54 23.09 -1.40
C ILE A 163 8.53 22.26 -0.58
N TYR A 164 8.87 22.70 0.62
CA TYR A 164 9.70 21.94 1.54
C TYR A 164 8.87 20.73 1.99
N GLY A 165 9.15 19.58 1.38
CA GLY A 165 8.75 18.31 1.95
C GLY A 165 9.34 18.20 3.34
N ILE A 166 8.51 17.95 4.35
CA ILE A 166 8.98 17.66 5.70
C ILE A 166 9.35 16.18 5.72
N LEU A 167 10.59 15.90 6.12
CA LEU A 167 11.04 14.54 6.33
C LEU A 167 10.54 14.06 7.68
N VAL A 168 9.83 12.94 7.69
CA VAL A 168 9.15 12.39 8.87
C VAL A 168 9.31 10.89 8.95
N LYS A 169 9.23 10.36 10.17
CA LYS A 169 9.21 8.92 10.44
C LYS A 169 7.78 8.47 10.73
N CYS A 170 7.36 7.34 10.17
CA CYS A 170 6.02 6.81 10.44
C CYS A 170 5.89 6.44 11.92
N THR A 171 4.79 6.86 12.56
CA THR A 171 4.46 6.47 13.94
C THR A 171 3.13 5.77 14.04
N GLN A 172 2.26 5.94 13.05
CA GLN A 172 0.91 5.40 13.03
C GLN A 172 0.59 4.84 11.64
N LEU A 173 0.08 3.61 11.61
CA LEU A 173 -0.37 2.95 10.42
C LEU A 173 -1.85 2.62 10.57
N LEU A 174 -2.67 3.13 9.66
CA LEU A 174 -4.11 2.91 9.63
C LEU A 174 -4.46 1.88 8.58
N ALA A 175 -5.33 0.93 8.92
CA ALA A 175 -5.93 0.01 7.98
C ALA A 175 -7.45 0.12 8.09
N LEU A 176 -8.10 0.55 7.01
CA LEU A 176 -9.56 0.62 6.95
C LEU A 176 -10.11 -0.71 6.45
N MET A 177 -11.00 -1.31 7.24
CA MET A 177 -11.61 -2.59 6.93
C MET A 177 -13.12 -2.44 6.82
N ALA A 178 -13.72 -3.02 5.78
CA ALA A 178 -15.17 -3.21 5.76
C ALA A 178 -15.55 -4.35 6.70
N ILE A 179 -16.49 -4.08 7.59
CA ILE A 179 -17.17 -5.09 8.39
C ILE A 179 -18.35 -5.67 7.62
N ASP A 180 -18.64 -6.94 7.86
CA ASP A 180 -19.86 -7.56 7.36
C ASP A 180 -21.08 -6.90 8.03
N GLY A 181 -22.00 -6.39 7.22
CA GLY A 181 -23.10 -5.54 7.67
C GLY A 181 -24.14 -6.26 8.52
N GLU A 182 -24.25 -7.59 8.42
CA GLU A 182 -25.24 -8.36 9.19
C GLU A 182 -24.79 -8.61 10.63
N ASN A 183 -23.47 -8.78 10.85
CA ASN A 183 -22.93 -9.10 12.17
C ASN A 183 -22.17 -7.93 12.81
N MET A 184 -21.88 -6.86 12.07
CA MET A 184 -21.03 -5.73 12.49
C MET A 184 -19.67 -6.14 13.07
N THR A 185 -19.25 -7.39 12.87
CA THR A 185 -18.00 -7.94 13.38
C THR A 185 -17.03 -8.15 12.25
N LEU A 186 -15.77 -7.75 12.47
CA LEU A 186 -14.66 -8.21 11.65
C LEU A 186 -14.53 -9.73 11.79
N ASP A 187 -14.24 -10.44 10.69
CA ASP A 187 -13.88 -11.86 10.76
C ASP A 187 -12.78 -12.05 11.81
N GLY A 188 -13.00 -12.93 12.79
CA GLY A 188 -12.07 -13.16 13.89
C GLY A 188 -10.67 -13.57 13.43
N ARG A 189 -10.51 -14.17 12.25
CA ARG A 189 -9.21 -14.45 11.65
C ARG A 189 -8.53 -13.18 11.16
N VAL A 190 -9.27 -12.29 10.51
CA VAL A 190 -8.78 -11.00 10.03
C VAL A 190 -8.44 -10.08 11.20
N LYS A 191 -9.27 -10.08 12.26
CA LYS A 191 -8.99 -9.36 13.51
C LYS A 191 -7.68 -9.83 14.13
N LYS A 192 -7.54 -11.13 14.40
CA LYS A 192 -6.31 -11.71 14.98
C LYS A 192 -5.08 -11.47 14.10
N PHE A 193 -5.27 -11.45 12.78
CA PHE A 193 -4.22 -11.15 11.82
C PHE A 193 -3.66 -9.73 12.04
N TYR A 194 -4.51 -8.72 12.16
CA TYR A 194 -4.10 -7.33 12.43
C TYR A 194 -3.55 -7.15 13.85
N GLU A 195 -4.20 -7.73 14.86
CA GLU A 195 -3.76 -7.64 16.27
C GLU A 195 -2.34 -8.19 16.47
N ARG A 196 -1.98 -9.26 15.75
CA ARG A 196 -0.63 -9.83 15.80
C ARG A 196 0.44 -8.88 15.28
N GLU A 197 0.10 -8.02 14.32
CA GLU A 197 1.01 -7.00 13.78
C GLU A 197 0.89 -5.66 14.54
N GLY A 198 0.25 -5.65 15.72
CA GLY A 198 0.18 -4.48 16.60
C GLY A 198 -0.96 -3.50 16.32
N PHE A 199 -1.91 -3.86 15.47
CA PHE A 199 -3.08 -3.02 15.22
C PHE A 199 -4.11 -3.15 16.34
N GLU A 200 -4.69 -2.03 16.72
CA GLU A 200 -5.83 -1.97 17.64
C GLU A 200 -7.08 -1.51 16.88
N LEU A 201 -8.23 -2.10 17.21
CA LEU A 201 -9.50 -1.71 16.63
C LEU A 201 -9.95 -0.36 17.23
N MET A 202 -10.10 0.65 16.39
CA MET A 202 -10.50 2.00 16.79
C MET A 202 -11.85 2.39 16.19
N GLY A 203 -12.87 2.48 17.04
CA GLY A 203 -14.24 2.83 16.66
C GLY A 203 -15.02 1.67 16.04
N LEU A 204 -16.22 1.42 16.59
CA LEU A 204 -17.30 0.61 16.01
C LEU A 204 -18.62 1.33 16.24
#